data_AF-A0A7S0LS46-F1
#
_entry.id   AF-A0A7S0LS46-F1
#
_cell.length_a   1.000
_cell.length_b   1.000
_cell.length_c   1.000
_cell.angle_alpha   90.00
_cell.angle_beta   90.00
_cell.angle_gamma   90.00
#
_symmetry.space_group_name_H-M   'P 1'
#
loop_
_entity.id
_entity.type
_entity.pdbx_description
1 polymer ?
#
loop_
_entity_poly.entity_id
_entity_poly.type
_entity_poly.pdbx_seq_one_letter_code
_entity_poly.pdbx_strand_id
1 'polypeptide(L)'
;WASGAEGLPPVPAVVQLAVEGRAWVIDALGDEGARQALGQLLRDLLEAEPWRIMLLGFAFAGDLAVLRPLTCPGAGSLCARSLIDIQSLARLPGEDTPSLKRVCARTLRRDLDKTHQCSDWARRPLLREQFLYAALDAYILLSMHDALAGGGAVDAPAQA
;
A
#
# COMPACT_ATOMS: atom_id res chain seq x y z
N TRP A 1 20.88 11.36 11.13
CA TRP A 1 20.46 12.65 10.58
C TRP A 1 21.65 13.19 9.82
N ALA A 2 21.54 13.29 8.51
CA ALA A 2 22.52 13.96 7.66
C ALA A 2 21.75 14.99 6.85
N SER A 3 22.15 16.25 7.02
CA SER A 3 21.52 17.45 6.47
C SER A 3 21.72 17.57 4.96
N GLY A 4 20.73 18.12 4.25
CA GLY A 4 20.97 18.67 2.91
C GLY A 4 19.88 18.47 1.84
N ALA A 5 18.60 18.64 2.15
CA ALA A 5 17.58 19.01 1.15
C ALA A 5 16.39 19.64 1.88
N GLU A 6 16.16 20.93 1.66
CA GLU A 6 14.99 21.63 2.20
C GLU A 6 13.69 21.12 1.52
N GLY A 7 12.69 20.77 2.34
CA GLY A 7 11.27 21.01 2.07
C GLY A 7 10.53 20.18 1.01
N LEU A 8 11.19 19.35 0.21
CA LEU A 8 10.50 18.51 -0.77
C LEU A 8 9.74 17.37 -0.07
N PRO A 9 8.46 17.13 -0.40
CA PRO A 9 7.74 15.99 0.14
C PRO A 9 8.47 14.69 -0.22
N PRO A 10 8.46 13.68 0.66
CA PRO A 10 9.06 12.39 0.36
C PRO A 10 8.49 11.83 -0.94
N VAL A 11 9.35 11.30 -1.80
CA VAL A 11 8.98 10.63 -3.05
C VAL A 11 8.90 9.13 -2.76
N PRO A 12 7.85 8.41 -3.20
CA PRO A 12 7.78 6.98 -2.99
C PRO A 12 8.86 6.28 -3.82
N ALA A 13 9.59 5.35 -3.22
CA ALA A 13 10.59 4.57 -3.94
C ALA A 13 9.99 3.35 -4.64
N VAL A 14 8.91 2.81 -4.09
CA VAL A 14 8.15 1.67 -4.62
C VAL A 14 6.66 1.86 -4.35
N VAL A 15 5.82 1.29 -5.20
CA VAL A 15 4.37 1.18 -5.01
C VAL A 15 3.96 -0.28 -5.13
N GLN A 16 3.16 -0.76 -4.19
CA GLN A 16 2.69 -2.15 -4.16
C GLN A 16 1.23 -2.21 -4.61
N LEU A 17 0.92 -3.11 -5.54
CA LEU A 17 -0.45 -3.40 -5.96
C LEU A 17 -0.66 -4.90 -5.90
N ALA A 18 -1.84 -5.32 -5.44
CA ALA A 18 -2.21 -6.72 -5.42
C ALA A 18 -3.65 -6.89 -5.89
N VAL A 19 -3.88 -8.02 -6.56
CA VAL A 19 -5.20 -8.56 -6.88
C VAL A 19 -5.15 -10.06 -6.54
N GLU A 20 -6.29 -10.74 -6.64
CA GLU A 20 -6.32 -12.18 -6.39
C GLU A 20 -5.28 -12.93 -7.25
N GLY A 21 -4.43 -13.71 -6.58
CA GLY A 21 -3.39 -14.52 -7.21
C GLY A 21 -2.14 -13.78 -7.72
N ARG A 22 -2.07 -12.43 -7.65
CA ARG A 22 -0.89 -11.67 -8.13
C ARG A 22 -0.61 -10.43 -7.29
N ALA A 23 0.68 -10.13 -7.13
CA ALA A 23 1.16 -8.88 -6.56
C ALA A 23 2.30 -8.31 -7.41
N TRP A 24 2.37 -6.98 -7.47
CA TRP A 24 3.39 -6.20 -8.16
C TRP A 24 4.05 -5.23 -7.18
N VAL A 25 5.38 -5.17 -7.24
CA VAL A 25 6.17 -4.11 -6.62
C VAL A 25 6.72 -3.27 -7.76
N ILE A 26 6.16 -2.07 -7.90
CA ILE A 26 6.39 -1.17 -9.03
C ILE A 26 7.46 -0.16 -8.61
N ASP A 27 8.47 0.01 -9.45
CA ASP A 27 9.51 1.02 -9.26
C ASP A 27 8.94 2.42 -9.47
N ALA A 28 8.91 3.24 -8.41
CA ALA A 28 8.43 4.61 -8.46
C ALA A 28 9.55 5.64 -8.70
N LEU A 29 10.82 5.19 -8.77
CA LEU A 29 12.00 6.00 -9.11
C LEU A 29 12.35 5.96 -10.61
N GLY A 30 11.46 5.40 -11.44
CA GLY A 30 11.63 5.34 -12.88
C GLY A 30 11.77 6.72 -13.55
N ASP A 31 12.00 6.71 -14.86
CA ASP A 31 12.01 7.94 -15.65
C ASP A 31 10.67 8.71 -15.57
N GLU A 32 10.66 9.95 -16.07
CA GLU A 32 9.48 10.80 -16.02
C GLU A 32 8.25 10.16 -16.67
N GLY A 33 8.41 9.43 -17.78
CA GLY A 33 7.32 8.75 -18.46
C GLY A 33 6.73 7.63 -17.61
N ALA A 34 7.58 6.81 -16.99
CA ALA A 34 7.16 5.76 -16.07
C ALA A 34 6.44 6.32 -14.85
N ARG A 35 6.95 7.41 -14.26
CA ARG A 35 6.31 8.08 -13.12
C ARG A 35 4.96 8.70 -13.48
N GLN A 36 4.85 9.32 -14.67
CA GLN A 36 3.59 9.85 -15.16
C GLN A 36 2.56 8.74 -15.38
N ALA A 37 2.95 7.61 -15.98
CA ALA A 37 2.08 6.47 -16.18
C ALA A 37 1.61 5.84 -14.86
N LEU A 38 2.52 5.70 -13.88
CA LEU A 38 2.18 5.24 -12.53
C LEU A 38 1.22 6.20 -11.83
N GLY A 39 1.48 7.51 -11.92
CA GLY A 39 0.61 8.55 -11.36
C GLY A 39 -0.81 8.50 -11.94
N GLN A 40 -0.94 8.34 -13.26
CA GLN A 40 -2.24 8.20 -13.93
C GLN A 40 -2.95 6.92 -13.50
N LEU A 41 -2.25 5.78 -13.47
CA LEU A 41 -2.81 4.51 -13.00
C LEU A 41 -3.37 4.64 -11.57
N LEU A 42 -2.58 5.18 -10.64
CA LEU A 42 -2.99 5.34 -9.26
C LEU A 42 -4.20 6.29 -9.12
N ARG A 43 -4.23 7.37 -9.91
CA ARG A 43 -5.39 8.26 -9.95
C ARG A 43 -6.64 7.53 -10.43
N ASP A 44 -6.54 6.80 -11.53
CA ASP A 44 -7.66 6.04 -12.09
C ASP A 44 -8.20 5.01 -11.10
N LEU A 45 -7.30 4.34 -10.35
CA LEU A 45 -7.68 3.40 -9.29
C LEU A 45 -8.40 4.11 -8.14
N LEU A 46 -7.87 5.24 -7.64
CA LEU A 46 -8.43 6.00 -6.52
C LEU A 46 -9.77 6.65 -6.85
N GLU A 47 -9.91 7.18 -8.06
CA GLU A 47 -11.10 7.90 -8.53
C GLU A 47 -12.14 6.97 -9.18
N ALA A 48 -11.83 5.69 -9.35
CA ALA A 48 -12.78 4.72 -9.85
C ALA A 48 -14.06 4.68 -9.01
N GLU A 49 -15.15 4.32 -9.67
CA GLU A 49 -16.40 4.06 -8.97
C GLU A 49 -16.26 2.79 -8.11
N PRO A 50 -16.73 2.79 -6.85
CA PRO A 50 -16.55 1.67 -5.92
C PRO A 50 -17.13 0.34 -6.43
N TRP A 51 -18.20 0.38 -7.22
CA TRP A 51 -18.79 -0.82 -7.84
C TRP A 51 -17.97 -1.38 -9.00
N ARG A 52 -17.01 -0.63 -9.52
CA ARG A 52 -16.09 -1.07 -10.58
C ARG A 52 -14.76 -1.53 -9.99
N ILE A 53 -14.20 -0.75 -9.06
CA ILE A 53 -12.93 -1.06 -8.40
C ILE A 53 -13.08 -0.72 -6.92
N MET A 54 -12.76 -1.69 -6.07
CA MET A 54 -12.59 -1.50 -4.64
C MET A 54 -11.09 -1.49 -4.36
N LEU A 55 -10.55 -0.33 -3.98
CA LEU A 55 -9.14 -0.18 -3.65
C LEU A 55 -8.97 -0.32 -2.14
N LEU A 56 -8.11 -1.24 -1.71
CA LEU A 56 -7.83 -1.43 -0.29
C LEU A 56 -6.52 -0.73 0.07
N GLY A 57 -6.53 -0.01 1.20
CA GLY A 57 -5.34 0.60 1.78
C GLY A 57 -5.25 0.33 3.29
N PHE A 58 -4.14 0.68 3.91
CA PHE A 58 -3.95 0.55 5.36
C PHE A 58 -3.24 1.79 5.90
N ALA A 59 -3.89 2.55 6.79
CA ALA A 59 -3.37 3.85 7.24
C ALA A 59 -3.10 4.81 6.06
N PHE A 60 -3.97 4.76 5.04
CA PHE A 60 -3.69 5.26 3.69
C PHE A 60 -3.63 6.79 3.61
N ALA A 61 -4.10 7.51 4.64
CA ALA A 61 -3.95 8.96 4.72
C ALA A 61 -2.48 9.41 4.64
N GLY A 62 -1.56 8.63 5.22
CA GLY A 62 -0.12 8.87 5.11
C GLY A 62 0.38 8.65 3.69
N ASP A 63 0.00 7.51 3.09
CA ASP A 63 0.37 7.18 1.71
C ASP A 63 -0.15 8.21 0.71
N LEU A 64 -1.38 8.68 0.90
CA LEU A 64 -2.00 9.68 0.04
C LEU A 64 -1.18 10.98 0.02
N ALA A 65 -0.63 11.41 1.15
CA ALA A 65 0.23 12.60 1.20
C ALA A 65 1.50 12.45 0.35
N VAL A 66 2.07 11.25 0.32
CA VAL A 66 3.27 10.89 -0.46
C VAL A 66 2.95 10.69 -1.94
N LEU A 67 1.79 10.14 -2.27
CA LEU A 67 1.36 9.86 -3.63
C LEU A 67 0.83 11.10 -4.37
N ARG A 68 0.33 12.10 -3.65
CA ARG A 68 -0.31 13.29 -4.24
C ARG A 68 0.52 13.99 -5.34
N PRO A 69 1.83 14.22 -5.18
CA PRO A 69 2.65 14.81 -6.23
C PRO A 69 2.68 13.98 -7.53
N LEU A 70 2.57 12.65 -7.44
CA LEU A 70 2.53 11.75 -8.59
C LEU A 70 1.15 11.68 -9.23
N THR A 71 0.08 11.63 -8.44
CA THR A 71 -1.30 11.44 -8.94
C THR A 71 -1.95 12.75 -9.42
N CYS A 72 -1.48 13.88 -8.93
CA CYS A 72 -1.99 15.20 -9.26
C CYS A 72 -0.82 16.17 -9.48
N PRO A 73 -0.07 16.05 -10.59
CA PRO A 73 0.95 17.04 -10.90
C PRO A 73 0.29 18.43 -11.03
N GLY A 74 0.57 19.33 -10.08
CA GLY A 74 -0.02 20.68 -9.98
C GLY A 74 -1.06 20.84 -8.86
N ALA A 75 -2.07 21.70 -9.08
CA ALA A 75 -3.11 22.03 -8.09
C ALA A 75 -4.40 21.19 -8.25
N GLY A 76 -4.29 19.99 -8.84
CA GLY A 76 -5.42 19.09 -9.06
C GLY A 76 -6.03 18.56 -7.77
N SER A 77 -7.35 18.34 -7.77
CA SER A 77 -8.03 17.60 -6.72
C SER A 77 -7.93 16.10 -6.97
N LEU A 78 -7.88 15.32 -5.89
CA LEU A 78 -7.89 13.86 -5.90
C LEU A 78 -9.03 13.40 -5.00
N CYS A 79 -9.90 12.55 -5.53
CA CYS A 79 -11.03 12.02 -4.78
C CYS A 79 -10.91 10.50 -4.71
N ALA A 80 -10.43 10.00 -3.57
CA ALA A 80 -10.23 8.56 -3.33
C ALA A 80 -11.57 7.84 -3.06
N ARG A 81 -12.47 7.84 -4.05
CA ARG A 81 -13.84 7.30 -3.95
C ARG A 81 -13.85 5.78 -3.75
N SER A 82 -12.95 5.07 -4.41
CA SER A 82 -12.87 3.60 -4.37
C SER A 82 -12.17 3.06 -3.12
N LEU A 83 -11.56 3.93 -2.30
CA LEU A 83 -10.66 3.54 -1.23
C LEU A 83 -11.41 3.07 0.01
N ILE A 84 -11.08 1.86 0.48
CA ILE A 84 -11.44 1.34 1.79
C ILE A 84 -10.17 1.23 2.62
N ASP A 85 -10.13 1.94 3.74
CA ASP A 85 -9.02 1.85 4.70
C ASP A 85 -9.26 0.69 5.69
N ILE A 86 -8.46 -0.38 5.55
CA ILE A 86 -8.54 -1.59 6.37
C ILE A 86 -8.18 -1.31 7.83
N GLN A 87 -7.28 -0.37 8.12
CA GLN A 87 -6.96 -0.01 9.50
C GLN A 87 -8.20 0.56 10.20
N SER A 88 -8.93 1.42 9.50
CA SER A 88 -10.17 2.01 10.00
C SER A 88 -11.27 0.97 10.17
N LEU A 89 -11.44 0.07 9.20
CA LEU A 89 -12.42 -1.03 9.25
C LEU A 89 -12.13 -2.02 10.39
N ALA A 90 -10.85 -2.33 10.63
CA ALA A 90 -10.44 -3.33 11.59
C ALA A 90 -10.31 -2.82 13.03
N ARG A 91 -10.32 -1.49 13.25
CA ARG A 91 -10.08 -0.88 14.56
C ARG A 91 -11.23 -1.19 15.53
N LEU A 92 -10.90 -1.73 16.71
CA LEU A 92 -11.89 -2.03 17.73
C LEU A 92 -12.27 -0.77 18.54
N PRO A 93 -13.48 -0.73 19.14
CA PRO A 93 -13.88 0.35 20.04
C PRO A 93 -12.89 0.52 21.19
N GLY A 94 -12.40 1.74 21.39
CA GLY A 94 -11.42 2.06 22.43
C GLY A 94 -9.98 1.59 22.15
N GLU A 95 -9.70 0.99 20.99
CA GLU A 95 -8.34 0.57 20.62
C GLU A 95 -7.51 1.75 20.11
N ASP A 96 -6.24 1.84 20.48
CA ASP A 96 -5.29 2.71 19.77
C ASP A 96 -5.18 2.31 18.29
N THR A 97 -4.65 3.20 17.44
CA THR A 97 -4.45 2.92 16.01
C THR A 97 -3.63 1.64 15.80
N PRO A 98 -4.22 0.56 15.24
CA PRO A 98 -3.53 -0.73 15.17
C PRO A 98 -2.57 -0.78 13.98
N SER A 99 -1.42 -1.45 14.15
CA SER A 99 -0.50 -1.73 13.04
C SER A 99 -1.03 -2.85 12.12
N LEU A 100 -0.57 -2.89 10.87
CA LEU A 100 -0.91 -3.95 9.92
C LEU A 100 -0.63 -5.34 10.49
N LYS A 101 0.54 -5.52 11.12
CA LYS A 101 0.91 -6.75 11.83
C LYS A 101 -0.10 -7.15 12.90
N ARG A 102 -0.56 -6.19 13.71
CA ARG A 102 -1.55 -6.46 14.78
C ARG A 102 -2.90 -6.87 14.18
N VAL A 103 -3.35 -6.18 13.13
CA VAL A 103 -4.59 -6.54 12.44
C VAL A 103 -4.46 -7.93 11.83
N CYS A 104 -3.37 -8.24 11.12
CA CYS A 104 -3.07 -9.55 10.54
C CYS A 104 -3.15 -10.69 11.57
N ALA A 105 -2.48 -10.53 12.70
CA ALA A 105 -2.46 -11.55 13.75
C ALA A 105 -3.86 -11.80 14.33
N ARG A 106 -4.70 -10.75 14.42
CA ARG A 106 -6.08 -10.86 14.91
C ARG A 106 -7.01 -11.48 13.88
N THR A 107 -6.96 -11.05 12.62
CA THR A 107 -7.92 -11.43 11.57
C THR A 107 -7.55 -12.75 10.90
N LEU A 108 -6.27 -12.97 10.62
CA LEU A 108 -5.78 -14.11 9.84
C LEU A 108 -5.00 -15.13 10.67
N ARG A 109 -4.73 -14.85 11.96
CA ARG A 109 -3.89 -15.69 12.84
C ARG A 109 -2.49 -15.92 12.29
N ARG A 110 -1.97 -14.97 11.50
CA ARG A 110 -0.62 -14.99 10.91
C ARG A 110 0.23 -13.86 11.45
N ASP A 111 1.53 -14.10 11.60
CA ASP A 111 2.49 -13.06 11.95
C ASP A 111 3.10 -12.47 10.67
N LEU A 112 3.21 -11.14 10.63
CA LEU A 112 3.96 -10.47 9.56
C LEU A 112 5.39 -10.21 10.02
N ASP A 113 6.34 -10.61 9.18
CA ASP A 113 7.73 -10.21 9.35
C ASP A 113 7.83 -8.68 9.25
N LYS A 114 8.73 -8.08 10.03
CA LYS A 114 9.02 -6.64 10.05
C LYS A 114 10.44 -6.31 9.58
N THR A 115 11.23 -7.33 9.23
CA THR A 115 12.67 -7.20 8.94
C THR A 115 12.96 -6.12 7.91
N HIS A 116 12.12 -5.97 6.88
CA HIS A 116 12.35 -5.01 5.81
C HIS A 116 11.65 -3.65 5.96
N GLN A 117 10.89 -3.42 7.03
CA GLN A 117 10.13 -2.17 7.22
C GLN A 117 11.00 -0.90 7.12
N CYS A 118 12.24 -0.96 7.64
CA CYS A 118 13.20 0.15 7.63
C CYS A 118 14.35 -0.04 6.63
N SER A 119 14.13 -0.80 5.55
CA SER A 119 15.15 -1.01 4.51
C SER A 119 15.37 0.24 3.65
N ASP A 120 16.52 0.31 2.98
CA ASP A 120 16.74 1.26 1.88
C ASP A 120 15.96 0.79 0.64
N TRP A 121 14.77 1.37 0.45
CA TRP A 121 13.88 1.08 -0.67
C TRP A 121 14.26 1.82 -1.96
N ALA A 122 15.23 2.75 -1.91
CA ALA A 122 15.74 3.46 -3.09
C ALA A 122 16.88 2.69 -3.77
N ARG A 123 17.55 1.79 -3.03
CA ARG A 123 18.60 0.91 -3.59
C ARG A 123 18.07 0.08 -4.77
N ARG A 124 18.92 -0.07 -5.79
CA ARG A 124 18.68 -0.95 -6.95
C ARG A 124 19.86 -1.91 -7.19
N PRO A 125 19.60 -3.16 -7.61
CA PRO A 125 18.28 -3.82 -7.61
C PRO A 125 17.76 -4.03 -6.18
N LEU A 126 16.44 -4.20 -6.03
CA LEU A 126 15.86 -4.65 -4.76
C LEU A 126 16.30 -6.10 -4.48
N LEU A 127 16.54 -6.42 -3.21
CA LEU A 127 16.76 -7.79 -2.78
C LEU A 127 15.48 -8.62 -2.93
N ARG A 128 15.61 -9.94 -3.05
CA ARG A 128 14.47 -10.85 -3.20
C ARG A 128 13.52 -10.73 -2.01
N GLU A 129 14.07 -10.60 -0.81
CA GLU A 129 13.35 -10.51 0.45
C GLU A 129 12.60 -9.18 0.57
N GLN A 130 13.19 -8.07 0.10
CA GLN A 130 12.49 -6.78 0.00
C GLN A 130 11.30 -6.87 -0.95
N PHE A 131 11.45 -7.53 -2.10
CA PHE A 131 10.37 -7.71 -3.06
C PHE A 131 9.22 -8.54 -2.47
N LEU A 132 9.53 -9.65 -1.79
CA LEU A 132 8.53 -10.50 -1.13
C LEU A 132 7.81 -9.77 -0.01
N TYR A 133 8.55 -9.04 0.82
CA TYR A 133 7.99 -8.22 1.90
C TYR A 133 7.00 -7.19 1.34
N ALA A 134 7.41 -6.40 0.34
CA ALA A 134 6.56 -5.36 -0.24
C ALA A 134 5.33 -5.97 -0.93
N ALA A 135 5.48 -7.06 -1.68
CA ALA A 135 4.35 -7.74 -2.30
C ALA A 135 3.33 -8.23 -1.26
N LEU A 136 3.82 -8.76 -0.12
CA LEU A 136 2.96 -9.26 0.95
C LEU A 136 2.15 -8.15 1.63
N ASP A 137 2.73 -6.96 1.85
CA ASP A 137 2.06 -5.83 2.51
C ASP A 137 0.78 -5.40 1.76
N ALA A 138 0.77 -5.46 0.42
CA ALA A 138 -0.44 -5.22 -0.38
C ALA A 138 -1.35 -6.44 -0.45
N TYR A 139 -0.80 -7.63 -0.69
CA TYR A 139 -1.60 -8.84 -0.89
C TYR A 139 -2.42 -9.21 0.34
N ILE A 140 -1.84 -9.05 1.53
CA ILE A 140 -2.50 -9.43 2.79
C ILE A 140 -3.79 -8.65 3.04
N LEU A 141 -3.94 -7.44 2.46
CA LEU A 141 -5.15 -6.63 2.60
C LEU A 141 -6.37 -7.30 1.97
N LEU A 142 -6.20 -8.06 0.89
CA LEU A 142 -7.27 -8.84 0.26
C LEU A 142 -7.82 -9.87 1.26
N SER A 143 -6.94 -10.69 1.84
CA SER A 143 -7.31 -11.70 2.83
C SER A 143 -7.93 -11.07 4.09
N MET A 144 -7.41 -9.92 4.56
CA MET A 144 -7.96 -9.22 5.72
C MET A 144 -9.36 -8.68 5.45
N HIS A 145 -9.56 -8.07 4.28
CA HIS A 145 -10.87 -7.55 3.88
C HIS A 145 -11.91 -8.68 3.90
N ASP A 146 -11.61 -9.81 3.29
CA ASP A 146 -12.55 -10.92 3.21
C ASP A 146 -12.87 -11.49 4.60
N ALA A 147 -11.86 -11.66 5.45
CA ALA A 147 -12.05 -12.07 6.83
C ALA A 147 -12.92 -11.08 7.65
N LEU A 148 -12.77 -9.77 7.42
CA LEU A 148 -13.56 -8.73 8.08
C LEU A 148 -15.00 -8.65 7.53
N ALA A 149 -15.19 -8.95 6.24
CA ALA A 149 -16.50 -8.99 5.58
C ALA A 149 -17.28 -10.29 5.87
N GLY A 150 -16.68 -11.26 6.57
CA GLY A 150 -17.28 -12.57 6.85
C GLY A 150 -17.18 -13.56 5.68
N GLY A 151 -16.38 -13.24 4.66
CA GLY A 151 -15.97 -14.17 3.61
C GLY A 151 -14.86 -15.10 4.10
N GLY A 152 -14.77 -16.32 3.55
CA GLY A 152 -13.64 -17.20 3.83
C GLY A 152 -12.33 -16.54 3.43
N ALA A 153 -11.26 -16.72 4.22
CA ALA A 153 -9.97 -16.11 3.92
C ALA A 153 -9.43 -16.61 2.57
N VAL A 154 -9.06 -15.70 1.67
CA VAL A 154 -8.22 -16.04 0.51
C VAL A 154 -6.85 -16.39 1.05
N ASP A 155 -6.36 -17.58 0.75
CA ASP A 155 -5.04 -18.01 1.19
C ASP A 155 -3.97 -17.07 0.61
N ALA A 156 -3.35 -16.27 1.49
CA ALA A 156 -2.14 -15.57 1.13
C ALA A 156 -1.01 -16.57 0.92
N PRO A 157 -0.17 -16.40 -0.13
CA PRO A 157 0.93 -17.32 -0.40
C PRO A 157 1.80 -17.46 0.84
N ALA A 158 2.16 -18.70 1.17
CA ALA A 158 3.07 -18.98 2.26
C ALA A 158 4.40 -18.26 2.01
N GLN A 159 4.93 -17.61 3.04
CA GLN A 159 6.33 -17.17 3.03
C GLN A 159 7.17 -18.45 2.90
N ALA A 160 7.82 -18.62 1.75
CA ALA A 160 8.76 -19.70 1.49
C ALA A 160 10.17 -19.25 1.86
#